data_AF-A0A8I6GI92-F1
#
_entry.id   AF-A0A8I6GI92-F1
#
_cell.length_a   1.000
_cell.length_b   1.000
_cell.length_c   1.000
_cell.angle_alpha   90.00
_cell.angle_beta   90.00
_cell.angle_gamma   90.00
#
_symmetry.space_group_name_H-M   'P 1'
#
loop_
_entity.id
_entity.type
_entity.pdbx_description
1 polymer ?
#
loop_
_entity_poly.entity_id
_entity_poly.type
_entity_poly.pdbx_seq_one_letter_code
_entity_poly.pdbx_strand_id
1 'polypeptide(L)'
;MAELIQKKGEVEKYQQLQKDLSKSMSGRQKLESQLTENNIVKEELALLDGSNVVFKLLGPVLVKQELGEARATVGNRLDYITSRIQPLWVMSPGDSADRTSAQ
;
A
#
# COMPACT_ATOMS: atom_id res chain seq x y z
N MET A 1 -22.21 -23.94 -31.66
CA MET A 1 -22.89 -23.25 -30.54
C MET A 1 -22.07 -23.30 -29.26
N ALA A 2 -21.68 -24.48 -28.74
CA ALA A 2 -20.89 -24.61 -27.51
C ALA A 2 -19.58 -23.79 -27.52
N GLU A 3 -18.82 -23.84 -28.62
CA GLU A 3 -17.55 -23.09 -28.75
C GLU A 3 -17.74 -21.56 -28.70
N LEU A 4 -18.84 -21.03 -29.27
CA LEU A 4 -19.15 -19.60 -29.21
C LEU A 4 -19.52 -19.16 -27.79
N ILE A 5 -20.25 -19.99 -27.05
CA ILE A 5 -20.61 -19.73 -25.65
C ILE A 5 -19.35 -19.76 -24.77
N GLN A 6 -18.46 -20.73 -24.99
CA GLN A 6 -17.18 -20.82 -24.28
C GLN A 6 -16.30 -19.58 -24.58
N LYS A 7 -16.14 -19.21 -25.85
CA LYS A 7 -15.38 -18.01 -26.25
C LYS A 7 -15.95 -16.74 -25.62
N LYS A 8 -17.27 -16.59 -25.54
CA LYS A 8 -17.90 -15.45 -24.83
C LYS A 8 -17.56 -15.43 -23.35
N GLY A 9 -17.66 -16.58 -22.66
CA GLY A 9 -17.30 -16.68 -21.24
C GLY A 9 -15.82 -16.41 -20.96
N GLU A 10 -14.92 -16.81 -21.87
CA GLU A 10 -13.49 -16.49 -21.78
C GLU A 10 -13.21 -14.99 -21.98
N VAL A 11 -13.89 -14.34 -22.93
CA VAL A 11 -13.79 -12.89 -23.15
C VAL A 11 -14.31 -12.11 -21.93
N GLU A 12 -15.42 -12.52 -21.33
CA GLU A 12 -15.95 -11.88 -20.11
C GLU A 12 -14.99 -12.03 -18.92
N LYS A 13 -14.41 -13.23 -18.73
CA LYS A 13 -13.38 -13.45 -17.70
C LYS A 13 -12.15 -12.57 -17.93
N TYR A 14 -11.69 -12.45 -19.17
CA TYR A 14 -10.56 -11.58 -19.52
C TYR A 14 -10.85 -10.10 -19.21
N GLN A 15 -12.03 -9.60 -19.58
CA GLN A 15 -12.45 -8.23 -19.28
C GLN A 15 -12.53 -7.98 -17.77
N GLN A 16 -13.03 -8.95 -17.00
CA GLN A 16 -13.09 -8.86 -15.55
C GLN A 16 -11.69 -8.83 -14.93
N LEU A 17 -10.77 -9.69 -15.38
CA LEU A 17 -9.37 -9.68 -14.93
C LEU A 17 -8.67 -8.35 -15.27
N GLN A 18 -8.92 -7.78 -16.45
CA GLN A 18 -8.38 -6.47 -16.82
C GLN A 18 -8.87 -5.36 -15.89
N LYS A 19 -10.16 -5.39 -15.54
CA LYS A 19 -10.76 -4.44 -14.59
C LYS A 19 -10.17 -4.59 -13.19
N ASP A 20 -9.97 -5.81 -12.72
CA ASP A 20 -9.43 -6.06 -11.39
C ASP A 20 -7.93 -5.74 -11.30
N LEU A 21 -7.17 -5.99 -12.37
CA LEU A 21 -5.78 -5.52 -12.51
C LEU A 21 -5.71 -3.99 -12.40
N SER A 22 -6.54 -3.26 -13.15
CA SER A 22 -6.55 -1.79 -13.13
C SER A 22 -6.88 -1.24 -11.72
N LYS A 23 -7.89 -1.82 -11.04
CA LYS A 23 -8.19 -1.47 -9.65
C LYS A 23 -7.01 -1.76 -8.73
N SER A 24 -6.40 -2.93 -8.84
CA SER A 24 -5.24 -3.32 -8.02
C SER A 24 -4.07 -2.35 -8.21
N MET A 25 -3.77 -1.97 -9.45
CA MET A 25 -2.73 -0.98 -9.77
C MET A 25 -3.02 0.39 -9.14
N SER A 26 -4.25 0.91 -9.29
CA SER A 26 -4.63 2.20 -8.67
C SER A 26 -4.57 2.16 -7.14
N GLY A 27 -5.01 1.05 -6.53
CA GLY A 27 -4.92 0.83 -5.09
C GLY A 27 -3.48 0.79 -4.60
N ARG A 28 -2.59 0.12 -5.34
CA ARG A 28 -1.16 0.07 -5.05
C ARG A 28 -0.50 1.44 -5.16
N GLN A 29 -0.73 2.19 -6.23
CA GLN A 29 -0.20 3.55 -6.40
C GLN A 29 -0.59 4.47 -5.24
N LYS A 30 -1.84 4.38 -4.78
CA LYS A 30 -2.31 5.14 -3.62
C LYS A 30 -1.62 4.73 -2.32
N LEU A 31 -1.38 3.42 -2.12
CA LEU A 31 -0.65 2.97 -0.93
C LEU A 31 0.83 3.40 -1.00
N GLU A 32 1.47 3.30 -2.16
CA GLU A 32 2.85 3.75 -2.37
C GLU A 32 3.00 5.26 -2.09
N SER A 33 2.07 6.10 -2.56
CA SER A 33 2.10 7.53 -2.25
C SER A 33 1.96 7.80 -0.75
N GLN A 34 1.03 7.10 -0.08
CA GLN A 34 0.86 7.20 1.37
C GLN A 34 2.09 6.72 2.14
N LEU A 35 2.77 5.68 1.66
CA LEU A 35 4.00 5.17 2.26
C LEU A 35 5.09 6.24 2.18
N THR A 36 5.31 6.84 1.02
CA THR A 36 6.29 7.91 0.81
C THR A 36 5.99 9.11 1.70
N GLU A 37 4.75 9.61 1.70
CA GLU A 37 4.34 10.76 2.52
C GLU A 37 4.56 10.50 4.02
N ASN A 38 4.20 9.31 4.52
CA ASN A 38 4.38 9.00 5.94
C ASN A 38 5.85 8.75 6.31
N ASN A 39 6.68 8.26 5.38
CA ASN A 39 8.11 8.13 5.60
C ASN A 39 8.77 9.49 5.75
N ILE A 40 8.40 10.46 4.91
CA ILE A 40 8.88 11.85 5.03
C ILE A 40 8.50 12.41 6.41
N VAL A 41 7.24 12.26 6.84
CA VAL A 41 6.82 12.72 8.18
C VAL A 41 7.60 12.02 9.30
N LYS A 42 7.90 10.73 9.16
CA LYS A 42 8.73 10.00 10.15
C LYS A 42 10.14 10.57 10.22
N GLU A 43 10.75 10.88 9.09
CA GLU A 43 12.09 11.50 9.01
C GLU A 43 12.09 12.89 9.65
N GLU A 44 11.12 13.74 9.31
CA GLU A 44 10.96 15.07 9.92
C GLU A 44 10.76 14.99 11.43
N LEU A 45 9.89 14.08 11.90
CA LEU A 45 9.69 13.87 13.34
C LEU A 45 10.94 13.33 14.05
N ALA A 46 11.85 12.64 13.36
CA ALA A 46 13.09 12.13 13.93
C ALA A 46 14.11 13.25 14.18
N LEU A 47 14.03 14.37 13.44
CA LEU A 47 14.88 15.55 13.63
C LEU A 47 14.50 16.37 14.88
N LEU A 48 13.29 16.17 15.42
CA LEU A 48 12.80 16.90 16.58
C LEU A 48 13.34 16.35 17.91
N ASP A 49 13.53 17.22 18.88
CA ASP A 49 13.87 16.88 20.26
C ASP A 49 12.77 17.37 21.24
N GLY A 50 13.03 17.20 22.55
CA GLY A 50 12.07 17.56 23.60
C GLY A 50 11.79 19.07 23.75
N SER A 51 12.55 19.94 23.08
CA SER A 51 12.30 21.38 23.04
C SER A 51 11.27 21.78 21.98
N ASN A 52 11.03 20.91 20.99
CA ASN A 52 10.09 21.17 19.92
C ASN A 52 8.65 20.86 20.34
N VAL A 53 7.69 21.60 19.77
CA VAL A 53 6.26 21.39 19.99
C VAL A 53 5.60 20.97 18.68
N VAL A 54 4.89 19.84 18.72
CA VAL A 54 4.17 19.30 17.56
C VAL A 54 2.69 19.62 17.68
N PHE A 55 2.08 20.03 16.56
CA PHE A 55 0.66 20.28 16.45
C PHE A 55 0.06 19.44 15.32
N LYS A 56 -1.14 18.91 15.56
CA LYS A 56 -1.96 18.24 14.55
C LYS A 56 -3.10 19.16 14.13
N LEU A 57 -3.25 19.37 12.82
CA LEU A 57 -4.38 20.10 12.26
C LEU A 57 -5.63 19.21 12.25
N LEU A 58 -6.69 19.65 12.92
CA LEU A 58 -8.02 19.03 12.92
C LEU A 58 -9.05 20.06 12.45
N GLY A 59 -9.55 19.93 11.22
CA GLY A 59 -10.41 20.96 10.64
C GLY A 59 -9.72 22.33 10.65
N PRO A 60 -10.32 23.39 11.23
CA PRO A 60 -9.69 24.71 11.32
C PRO A 60 -8.77 24.89 12.55
N VAL A 61 -8.57 23.89 13.41
CA VAL A 61 -7.84 24.05 14.68
C VAL A 61 -6.54 23.25 14.75
N LEU A 62 -5.53 23.81 15.40
CA LEU A 62 -4.28 23.11 15.74
C LEU A 62 -4.38 22.57 17.16
N VAL A 63 -4.18 21.27 17.32
CA VAL A 63 -4.17 20.59 18.63
C VAL A 63 -2.76 20.15 18.95
N LYS A 64 -2.26 20.54 20.13
CA LYS A 64 -0.94 20.11 20.61
C LYS A 64 -0.93 18.59 20.75
N GLN A 65 0.11 17.94 20.23
CA GLN A 65 0.33 16.51 20.33
C GLN A 65 1.67 16.26 21.02
N GLU A 66 1.73 15.26 21.88
CA GLU A 66 3.00 14.81 22.44
C GLU A 66 3.87 14.17 21.35
N LEU A 67 5.16 14.52 21.32
CA LEU A 67 6.10 14.09 20.27
C LEU A 67 6.19 12.55 20.18
N GLY A 68 6.19 11.86 21.32
CA GLY A 68 6.21 10.40 21.38
C GLY A 68 4.96 9.77 20.74
N GLU A 69 3.78 10.32 21.00
CA GLU A 69 2.52 9.85 20.41
C GLU A 69 2.46 10.12 18.91
N ALA A 70 2.97 11.28 18.46
CA ALA A 70 3.06 11.62 17.05
C ALA A 70 3.93 10.60 16.30
N ARG A 71 5.12 10.29 16.83
CA ARG A 71 6.03 9.26 16.28
C ARG A 71 5.39 7.87 16.25
N ALA A 72 4.75 7.45 17.34
CA ALA A 72 4.07 6.16 17.42
C ALA A 72 2.92 6.06 16.40
N THR A 73 2.13 7.13 16.24
CA THR A 73 1.02 7.18 15.27
C THR A 73 1.52 7.01 13.83
N VAL A 74 2.59 7.73 13.47
CA VAL A 74 3.19 7.63 12.12
C VAL A 74 3.83 6.25 11.92
N GLY A 75 4.51 5.70 12.93
CA GLY A 75 5.05 4.33 12.89
C GLY A 75 3.97 3.28 12.63
N ASN A 76 2.91 3.27 13.44
CA ASN A 76 1.77 2.35 13.27
C ASN A 76 1.11 2.50 11.88
N ARG A 77 1.07 3.72 11.35
CA ARG A 77 0.54 3.99 10.00
C ARG A 77 1.44 3.38 8.92
N LEU A 78 2.75 3.50 9.05
CA LEU A 78 3.72 2.91 8.13
C LEU A 78 3.67 1.38 8.16
N ASP A 79 3.55 0.77 9.34
CA ASP A 79 3.45 -0.69 9.48
C ASP A 79 2.17 -1.22 8.80
N TYR A 80 1.04 -0.53 9.00
CA TYR A 80 -0.22 -0.85 8.33
C TYR A 80 -0.11 -0.72 6.81
N ILE A 81 0.52 0.35 6.29
CA ILE A 81 0.66 0.52 4.83
C ILE A 81 1.62 -0.53 4.26
N THR A 82 2.75 -0.76 4.92
CA THR A 82 3.78 -1.71 4.48
C THR A 82 3.20 -3.12 4.38
N SER A 83 2.44 -3.58 5.38
CA SER A 83 1.76 -4.88 5.35
C SER A 83 0.72 -5.03 4.22
N ARG A 84 0.22 -3.92 3.67
CA ARG A 84 -0.72 -3.93 2.53
C ARG A 84 -0.07 -3.80 1.16
N ILE A 85 1.12 -3.20 1.09
CA ILE A 85 1.91 -3.12 -0.15
C ILE A 85 2.73 -4.38 -0.34
N GLN A 86 3.25 -4.96 0.74
CA GLN A 86 4.07 -6.17 0.66
C GLN A 86 3.26 -7.23 -0.09
N PRO A 87 3.73 -7.69 -1.24
CA PRO A 87 2.97 -8.64 -2.00
C PRO A 87 2.90 -9.97 -1.27
N LEU A 88 1.73 -10.61 -1.28
CA LEU A 88 1.55 -11.95 -0.72
C LEU A 88 2.58 -12.95 -1.28
N TRP A 89 3.00 -12.79 -2.54
CA TRP A 89 4.02 -13.63 -3.17
C TRP A 89 5.42 -13.45 -2.61
N VAL A 90 5.74 -12.35 -1.93
CA VAL A 90 7.05 -12.17 -1.26
C VAL A 90 7.14 -12.98 0.04
N MET A 91 6.01 -13.36 0.64
CA MET A 91 6.00 -14.16 1.88
C MET A 91 6.23 -15.66 1.65
N SER A 92 6.25 -16.13 0.41
CA SER A 92 6.59 -17.52 0.07
C SER A 92 8.00 -17.57 -0.54
N PRO A 93 9.02 -18.07 0.19
CA PRO A 93 10.35 -18.32 -0.38
C PRO A 93 10.40 -19.42 -1.46
N GLY A 94 9.26 -19.85 -2.03
CA GLY A 94 9.16 -21.01 -2.91
C GLY A 94 8.88 -20.72 -4.39
N ASP A 95 8.33 -19.54 -4.76
CA ASP A 95 7.77 -19.35 -6.10
C ASP A 95 8.74 -18.76 -7.15
N SER A 96 10.01 -18.51 -6.80
CA SER A 96 11.02 -18.05 -7.77
C SER A 96 11.73 -19.20 -8.52
N ALA A 97 11.42 -20.47 -8.24
CA ALA A 97 12.16 -21.58 -8.83
C ALA A 97 11.59 -22.13 -10.16
N ASP A 98 10.31 -21.92 -10.48
CA ASP A 98 9.66 -22.78 -11.51
C ASP A 98 9.18 -22.07 -12.78
N ARG A 99 9.86 -20.98 -13.19
CA ARG A 99 9.64 -20.38 -14.53
C ARG A 99 10.78 -20.61 -15.52
N THR A 100 11.76 -21.46 -15.20
CA THR A 100 12.86 -21.78 -16.13
C THR A 100 12.80 -23.22 -16.65
N SER A 101 11.70 -23.95 -16.42
CA SER A 101 11.56 -25.36 -16.79
C SER A 101 10.21 -25.66 -17.46
N ALA A 102 9.93 -25.00 -18.57
CA ALA A 102 9.03 -25.56 -19.58
C ALA A 102 9.57 -25.20 -20.97
N GLN A 103 10.13 -26.25 -21.57
CA GLN A 103 10.64 -26.35 -22.94
C GLN A 103 9.61 -25.91 -23.99
#